data_AF-A0A3A8U8X1-F1
#
_entry.id   AF-A0A3A8U8X1-F1
#
_cell.length_a   1.000
_cell.length_b   1.000
_cell.length_c   1.000
_cell.angle_alpha   90.00
_cell.angle_beta   90.00
_cell.angle_gamma   90.00
#
_symmetry.space_group_name_H-M   'P 1'
#
loop_
_entity.id
_entity.type
_entity.pdbx_description
1 polymer ?
#
loop_
_entity_poly.entity_id
_entity_poly.type
_entity_poly.pdbx_seq_one_letter_code
_entity_poly.pdbx_strand_id
1 'polypeptide(L)'
;MKEEPLPQIYLVRDVNLAEFAYKLHIFAGDFQGESEFNLRSFATNTSLDSIAIMGKRHMWLSDAVLAYCPTTEQYRMAVTTEYLGARAFLFHAERTEDGRLFGDVLMMDLETLRQEIEKNTLYPYGVSMVYRDGTKAEVGIEKWEAMELCEKDALKNWRYLYAPERTEEWEQYYSNRFSQWKEQAFSYMEQDLEERLNMEYMLEAQNPDTDMYRIPLGAAKQILLNGDGPVYRLLPGGAEELAPVTAITTGLWYMEYREFAVTPENLGGVDRLVRRETDRLTGRIPRPKERPDRKHENEGKCRPRPER
;
A
#
# COMPACT_ATOMS: atom_id res chain seq x y z
N MET A 1 -10.74 6.39 -38.32
CA MET A 1 -9.97 6.21 -37.08
C MET A 1 -10.63 5.06 -36.34
N LYS A 2 -9.89 4.03 -35.93
CA LYS A 2 -10.45 3.07 -34.97
C LYS A 2 -10.41 3.79 -33.62
N GLU A 3 -11.57 4.00 -33.01
CA GLU A 3 -11.62 4.44 -31.61
C GLU A 3 -10.86 3.39 -30.80
N GLU A 4 -9.78 3.82 -30.14
CA GLU A 4 -9.12 2.97 -29.15
C GLU A 4 -10.15 2.68 -28.05
N PRO A 5 -10.25 1.43 -27.57
CA PRO A 5 -11.18 1.10 -26.51
C PRO A 5 -10.90 2.00 -25.31
N LEU A 6 -11.96 2.58 -24.72
CA LEU A 6 -11.84 3.38 -23.51
C LEU A 6 -11.08 2.59 -22.44
N PRO A 7 -10.15 3.22 -21.71
CA PRO A 7 -9.40 2.55 -20.67
C PRO A 7 -10.36 1.99 -19.62
N GLN A 8 -10.12 0.75 -19.19
CA GLN A 8 -10.96 0.13 -18.17
C GLN A 8 -10.53 0.66 -16.79
N ILE A 9 -11.28 1.64 -16.30
CA ILE A 9 -11.06 2.27 -14.99
C ILE A 9 -12.07 1.70 -14.00
N TYR A 10 -11.59 1.27 -12.84
CA TYR A 10 -12.41 0.76 -11.76
C TYR A 10 -12.40 1.71 -10.58
N LEU A 11 -13.55 1.90 -9.93
CA LEU A 11 -13.70 2.78 -8.79
C LEU A 11 -14.19 1.99 -7.58
N VAL A 12 -13.44 2.09 -6.49
CA VAL A 12 -13.88 1.70 -5.15
C VAL A 12 -14.10 2.96 -4.35
N ARG A 13 -15.28 3.09 -3.75
CA ARG A 13 -15.67 4.29 -3.03
C ARG A 13 -15.55 4.11 -1.53
N ASP A 14 -15.20 5.20 -0.86
CA ASP A 14 -15.33 5.33 0.58
C ASP A 14 -14.68 4.19 1.40
N VAL A 15 -13.40 3.93 1.13
CA VAL A 15 -12.63 2.91 1.83
C VAL A 15 -11.61 3.53 2.77
N ASN A 16 -11.21 2.76 3.78
CA ASN A 16 -10.04 3.10 4.57
C ASN A 16 -8.79 2.95 3.70
N LEU A 17 -8.18 4.07 3.31
CA LEU A 17 -7.15 4.07 2.27
C LEU A 17 -5.88 3.32 2.69
N ALA A 18 -5.50 3.38 3.96
CA ALA A 18 -4.34 2.66 4.48
C ALA A 18 -4.58 1.14 4.53
N GLU A 19 -5.78 0.71 4.95
CA GLU A 19 -6.16 -0.70 4.92
C GLU A 19 -6.25 -1.23 3.50
N PHE A 20 -6.87 -0.48 2.58
CA PHE A 20 -6.94 -0.84 1.17
C PHE A 20 -5.54 -1.00 0.57
N ALA A 21 -4.65 -0.01 0.78
CA ALA A 21 -3.27 -0.08 0.31
C ALA A 21 -2.52 -1.29 0.90
N TYR A 22 -2.72 -1.60 2.19
CA TYR A 22 -2.10 -2.79 2.80
C TYR A 22 -2.65 -4.10 2.23
N LYS A 23 -3.95 -4.17 1.93
CA LYS A 23 -4.55 -5.34 1.30
C LYS A 23 -4.03 -5.57 -0.12
N LEU A 24 -3.68 -4.53 -0.88
CA LEU A 24 -2.98 -4.72 -2.17
C LEU A 24 -1.67 -5.50 -1.98
N HIS A 25 -0.93 -5.26 -0.89
CA HIS A 25 0.30 -6.02 -0.56
C HIS A 25 0.05 -7.49 -0.18
N ILE A 26 -1.21 -7.89 0.03
CA ILE A 26 -1.60 -9.27 0.38
C ILE A 26 -2.28 -9.94 -0.82
N PHE A 27 -3.26 -9.29 -1.42
CA PHE A 27 -4.15 -9.90 -2.39
C PHE A 27 -3.70 -9.72 -3.84
N ALA A 28 -2.87 -8.73 -4.15
CA ALA A 28 -2.45 -8.47 -5.53
C ALA A 28 -1.06 -9.02 -5.87
N GLY A 29 -0.42 -9.73 -4.93
CA GLY A 29 0.95 -10.25 -5.06
C GLY A 29 1.68 -10.26 -3.72
N ASP A 30 2.88 -10.84 -3.69
CA ASP A 30 3.76 -10.77 -2.52
C ASP A 30 4.59 -9.48 -2.55
N PHE A 31 4.00 -8.39 -2.05
CA PHE A 31 4.64 -7.08 -1.95
C PHE A 31 4.89 -6.66 -0.50
N GLN A 32 4.90 -7.61 0.45
CA GLN A 32 4.99 -7.26 1.86
C GLN A 32 6.29 -6.55 2.22
N GLY A 33 7.36 -6.79 1.46
CA GLY A 33 8.66 -6.11 1.60
C GLY A 33 8.56 -4.59 1.48
N GLU A 34 7.66 -4.10 0.61
CA GLU A 34 7.45 -2.67 0.36
C GLU A 34 6.37 -2.03 1.25
N SER A 35 5.59 -2.83 1.98
CA SER A 35 4.43 -2.35 2.74
C SER A 35 4.73 -1.31 3.82
N GLU A 36 5.86 -1.47 4.53
CA GLU A 36 6.27 -0.52 5.57
C GLU A 36 6.67 0.83 4.96
N PHE A 37 7.41 0.79 3.85
CA PHE A 37 7.77 2.00 3.12
C PHE A 37 6.51 2.69 2.58
N ASN A 38 5.67 1.96 1.84
CA ASN A 38 4.47 2.51 1.20
C ASN A 38 3.48 3.10 2.21
N LEU A 39 3.19 2.42 3.32
CA LEU A 39 2.26 2.95 4.32
C LEU A 39 2.84 4.12 5.10
N ARG A 40 4.16 4.18 5.29
CA ARG A 40 4.79 5.37 5.88
C ARG A 40 4.74 6.55 4.93
N SER A 41 5.03 6.35 3.65
CA SER A 41 4.84 7.37 2.62
C SER A 41 3.41 7.89 2.67
N PHE A 42 2.42 6.98 2.64
CA PHE A 42 1.01 7.31 2.78
C PHE A 42 0.68 8.15 4.02
N ALA A 43 1.25 7.80 5.19
CA ALA A 43 1.02 8.52 6.44
C ALA A 43 1.72 9.89 6.53
N THR A 44 2.82 10.08 5.78
CA THR A 44 3.60 11.32 5.77
C THR A 44 3.33 12.22 4.56
N ASN A 45 2.54 11.75 3.60
CA ASN A 45 2.16 12.53 2.42
C ASN A 45 1.45 13.81 2.86
N THR A 46 1.87 14.91 2.25
CA THR A 46 1.26 16.22 2.49
C THR A 46 0.05 16.47 1.60
N SER A 47 -0.01 15.80 0.45
CA SER A 47 -1.14 15.83 -0.48
C SER A 47 -2.26 14.90 -0.05
N LEU A 48 -3.49 15.23 -0.46
CA LEU A 48 -4.66 14.35 -0.36
C LEU A 48 -4.59 13.18 -1.35
N ASP A 49 -3.73 13.30 -2.35
CA ASP A 49 -3.67 12.40 -3.49
C ASP A 49 -2.38 11.58 -3.49
N SER A 50 -2.52 10.28 -3.73
CA SER A 50 -1.38 9.35 -3.82
C SER A 50 -1.55 8.41 -5.01
N ILE A 51 -0.43 7.97 -5.58
CA ILE A 51 -0.40 6.98 -6.65
C ILE A 51 0.44 5.80 -6.20
N ALA A 52 -0.11 4.60 -6.32
CA ALA A 52 0.66 3.37 -6.27
C ALA A 52 0.84 2.80 -7.69
N ILE A 53 2.08 2.49 -8.05
CA ILE A 53 2.41 1.76 -9.27
C ILE A 53 2.74 0.33 -8.87
N MET A 54 1.98 -0.62 -9.41
CA MET A 54 2.09 -2.04 -9.10
C MET A 54 2.57 -2.81 -10.32
N GLY A 55 3.85 -3.16 -10.30
CA GLY A 55 4.45 -4.08 -11.26
C GLY A 55 4.29 -5.55 -10.84
N LYS A 56 5.05 -6.44 -11.48
CA LYS A 56 4.99 -7.89 -11.19
C LYS A 56 5.62 -8.29 -9.85
N ARG A 57 6.58 -7.51 -9.36
CA ARG A 57 7.39 -7.85 -8.17
C ARG A 57 7.48 -6.74 -7.14
N HIS A 58 7.12 -5.52 -7.52
CA HIS A 58 7.26 -4.34 -6.70
C HIS A 58 6.00 -3.49 -6.81
N MET A 59 5.58 -2.97 -5.67
CA MET A 59 4.56 -1.93 -5.60
C MET A 59 5.14 -0.72 -4.88
N TRP A 60 5.02 0.46 -5.49
CA TRP A 60 5.53 1.71 -4.94
C TRP A 60 4.44 2.76 -4.85
N LEU A 61 4.22 3.24 -3.63
CA LEU A 61 3.24 4.28 -3.32
C LEU A 61 3.95 5.57 -2.93
N SER A 62 3.52 6.67 -3.53
CA SER A 62 3.98 8.01 -3.17
C SER A 62 2.91 9.07 -3.46
N ASP A 63 3.15 10.31 -3.05
CA ASP A 63 2.39 11.48 -3.46
C ASP A 63 2.19 11.52 -5.00
N ALA A 64 0.96 11.79 -5.43
CA ALA A 64 0.56 11.78 -6.83
C ALA A 64 1.40 12.74 -7.69
N VAL A 65 1.79 13.90 -7.15
CA VAL A 65 2.56 14.91 -7.92
C VAL A 65 3.92 14.36 -8.38
N LEU A 66 4.51 13.44 -7.61
CA LEU A 66 5.81 12.88 -7.96
C LEU A 66 5.75 12.06 -9.25
N ALA A 67 4.62 11.42 -9.57
CA ALA A 67 4.44 10.68 -10.81
C ALA A 67 4.54 11.58 -12.06
N TYR A 68 4.36 12.89 -11.91
CA TYR A 68 4.46 13.89 -12.98
C TYR A 68 5.83 14.57 -13.06
N CYS A 69 6.74 14.28 -12.13
CA CYS A 69 8.03 14.94 -12.00
C CYS A 69 9.17 14.05 -12.54
N PRO A 70 9.83 14.36 -13.69
CA PRO A 70 10.83 13.49 -14.33
C PRO A 70 12.03 13.10 -13.48
N THR A 71 12.27 13.85 -12.41
CA THR A 71 13.41 13.67 -11.54
C THR A 71 13.15 12.68 -10.41
N THR A 72 11.90 12.26 -10.23
CA THR A 72 11.49 11.35 -9.15
C THR A 72 11.53 9.90 -9.62
N GLU A 73 11.65 9.00 -8.65
CA GLU A 73 11.61 7.57 -8.95
C GLU A 73 10.21 7.12 -9.39
N GLN A 74 9.14 7.74 -8.86
CA GLN A 74 7.76 7.42 -9.25
C GLN A 74 7.50 7.70 -10.74
N TYR A 75 7.99 8.84 -11.27
CA TYR A 75 7.89 9.13 -12.70
C TYR A 75 8.63 8.09 -13.53
N ARG A 76 9.86 7.75 -13.13
CA ARG A 76 10.67 6.73 -13.83
C ARG A 76 9.94 5.40 -13.87
N MET A 77 9.40 4.93 -12.75
CA MET A 77 8.58 3.71 -12.73
C MET A 77 7.39 3.81 -13.69
N ALA A 78 6.71 4.96 -13.73
CA ALA A 78 5.57 5.14 -14.62
C ALA A 78 5.93 5.02 -16.11
N VAL A 79 7.07 5.59 -16.52
CA VAL A 79 7.45 5.67 -17.95
C VAL A 79 8.39 4.55 -18.43
N THR A 80 9.00 3.78 -17.52
CA THR A 80 9.92 2.69 -17.92
C THR A 80 9.17 1.47 -18.46
N THR A 81 9.83 0.73 -19.36
CA THR A 81 9.29 -0.49 -19.98
C THR A 81 9.27 -1.70 -19.04
N GLU A 82 9.97 -1.63 -17.90
CA GLU A 82 9.94 -2.70 -16.88
C GLU A 82 8.54 -2.90 -16.27
N TYR A 83 7.72 -1.86 -16.35
CA TYR A 83 6.34 -1.85 -15.87
C TYR A 83 5.31 -1.92 -17.01
N LEU A 84 5.65 -2.54 -18.15
CA LEU A 84 4.66 -2.88 -19.17
C LEU A 84 3.65 -3.91 -18.62
N GLY A 85 2.36 -3.61 -18.76
CA GLY A 85 1.27 -4.40 -18.17
C GLY A 85 1.10 -4.25 -16.66
N ALA A 86 1.79 -3.29 -16.04
CA ALA A 86 1.57 -2.92 -14.64
C ALA A 86 0.24 -2.18 -14.45
N ARG A 87 -0.18 -2.04 -13.20
CA ARG A 87 -1.39 -1.29 -12.81
C ARG A 87 -1.02 -0.04 -12.04
N ALA A 88 -1.90 0.95 -12.13
CA ALA A 88 -1.87 2.12 -11.29
C ALA A 88 -3.10 2.13 -10.37
N PHE A 89 -2.88 2.47 -9.10
CA PHE A 89 -3.92 2.76 -8.13
C PHE A 89 -3.80 4.22 -7.72
N LEU A 90 -4.85 4.99 -7.94
CA LEU A 90 -4.93 6.40 -7.60
C LEU A 90 -5.81 6.52 -6.37
N PHE A 91 -5.26 7.08 -5.30
CA PHE A 91 -5.92 7.27 -4.01
C PHE A 91 -6.26 8.73 -3.85
N HIS A 92 -7.49 9.02 -3.44
CA HIS A 92 -7.95 10.37 -3.12
C HIS A 92 -8.54 10.38 -1.70
N ALA A 93 -7.90 11.10 -0.78
CA ALA A 93 -8.38 11.26 0.58
C ALA A 93 -9.47 12.33 0.67
N GLU A 94 -10.66 11.94 1.12
CA GLU A 94 -11.80 12.84 1.26
C GLU A 94 -12.00 13.28 2.70
N ARG A 95 -11.76 12.38 3.67
CA ARG A 95 -11.96 12.69 5.09
C ARG A 95 -11.04 11.92 6.01
N THR A 96 -10.97 12.40 7.24
CA THR A 96 -10.25 11.75 8.34
C THR A 96 -11.23 11.43 9.47
N GLU A 97 -11.35 10.16 9.84
CA GLU A 97 -12.21 9.69 10.95
C GLU A 97 -11.37 8.91 11.96
N ASP A 98 -11.42 9.31 13.23
CA ASP A 98 -10.54 8.80 14.28
C ASP A 98 -9.05 8.82 13.90
N GLY A 99 -8.66 9.69 12.96
CA GLY A 99 -7.34 9.83 12.34
C GLY A 99 -6.98 8.77 11.28
N ARG A 100 -7.96 8.01 10.79
CA ARG A 100 -7.85 7.12 9.61
C ARG A 100 -8.33 7.89 8.39
N LEU A 101 -7.60 7.77 7.29
CA LEU A 101 -7.96 8.40 6.02
C LEU A 101 -8.97 7.54 5.27
N PHE A 102 -10.06 8.17 4.86
CA PHE A 102 -11.11 7.56 4.04
C PHE A 102 -11.27 8.33 2.74
N GLY A 103 -11.58 7.62 1.68
CA GLY A 103 -11.85 8.22 0.37
C GLY A 103 -11.92 7.18 -0.72
N ASP A 104 -11.65 7.62 -1.95
CA ASP A 104 -11.89 6.85 -3.15
C ASP A 104 -10.59 6.33 -3.76
N VAL A 105 -10.66 5.16 -4.40
CA VAL A 105 -9.55 4.55 -5.11
C VAL A 105 -9.96 4.22 -6.53
N LEU A 106 -9.16 4.66 -7.50
CA LEU A 106 -9.26 4.23 -8.89
C LEU A 106 -8.18 3.19 -9.19
N MET A 107 -8.54 2.10 -9.85
CA MET A 107 -7.58 1.17 -10.48
C MET A 107 -7.65 1.32 -11.99
N MET A 108 -6.50 1.37 -12.65
CA MET A 108 -6.39 1.40 -14.12
C MET A 108 -5.10 0.72 -14.58
N ASP A 109 -4.99 0.47 -15.88
CA ASP A 109 -3.73 0.08 -16.49
C ASP A 109 -2.71 1.22 -16.40
N LEU A 110 -1.45 0.90 -16.11
CA LEU A 110 -0.39 1.91 -16.01
C LEU A 110 -0.21 2.69 -17.32
N GLU A 111 -0.53 2.08 -18.46
CA GLU A 111 -0.46 2.73 -19.77
C GLU A 111 -1.40 3.94 -19.86
N THR A 112 -2.61 3.85 -19.28
CA THR A 112 -3.54 4.99 -19.22
C THR A 112 -2.95 6.15 -18.44
N LEU A 113 -2.34 5.86 -17.29
CA LEU A 113 -1.67 6.88 -16.48
C LEU A 113 -0.42 7.43 -17.19
N ARG A 114 0.36 6.58 -17.86
CA ARG A 114 1.57 6.96 -18.61
C ARG A 114 1.26 7.98 -19.70
N GLN A 115 0.24 7.72 -20.52
CA GLN A 115 -0.19 8.65 -21.57
C GLN A 115 -0.60 10.01 -21.01
N GLU A 116 -1.13 10.03 -19.78
CA GLU A 116 -1.47 11.28 -19.10
C GLU A 116 -0.22 12.02 -18.58
N ILE A 117 0.70 11.28 -17.96
CA ILE A 117 1.98 11.83 -17.46
C ILE A 117 2.79 12.43 -18.60
N GLU A 118 2.87 11.75 -19.76
CA GLU A 118 3.61 12.21 -20.93
C GLU A 118 3.08 13.53 -21.48
N LYS A 119 1.76 13.72 -21.49
CA LYS A 119 1.11 14.96 -21.94
C LYS A 119 1.28 16.09 -20.94
N ASN A 120 1.43 15.77 -19.66
CA ASN A 120 1.35 16.73 -18.56
C ASN A 120 2.57 16.57 -17.63
N THR A 121 3.78 16.57 -18.17
CA THR A 121 4.99 16.43 -17.35
C THR A 121 5.39 17.76 -16.69
N LEU A 122 5.67 17.73 -15.38
CA LEU A 122 6.15 18.86 -14.59
C LEU A 122 7.68 18.94 -14.60
N TYR A 123 8.24 19.85 -15.39
CA TYR A 123 9.68 20.07 -15.44
C TYR A 123 10.19 20.99 -14.32
N PRO A 124 11.34 20.67 -13.70
CA PRO A 124 11.97 21.55 -12.72
C PRO A 124 12.51 22.81 -13.39
N TYR A 125 12.47 23.94 -12.67
CA TYR A 125 13.06 25.19 -13.17
C TYR A 125 14.52 25.37 -12.72
N GLY A 126 14.92 24.68 -11.64
CA GLY A 126 16.25 24.84 -11.04
C GLY A 126 16.60 23.78 -10.02
N VAL A 127 17.73 23.98 -9.34
CA VAL A 127 18.25 23.11 -8.28
C VAL A 127 18.73 23.95 -7.11
N SER A 128 18.26 23.61 -5.92
CA SER A 128 18.81 24.12 -4.67
C SER A 128 19.98 23.24 -4.25
N MET A 129 21.11 23.85 -3.91
CA MET A 129 22.36 23.19 -3.60
C MET A 129 22.87 23.62 -2.24
N VAL A 130 23.46 22.68 -1.51
CA VAL A 130 24.14 22.90 -0.24
C VAL A 130 25.56 22.38 -0.37
N TYR A 131 26.54 23.26 -0.20
CA TYR A 131 27.96 22.90 -0.21
C TYR A 131 28.40 22.32 1.14
N ARG A 132 29.57 21.68 1.20
CA ARG A 132 30.09 21.02 2.42
C ARG A 132 30.37 21.99 3.57
N ASP A 133 30.68 23.23 3.25
CA ASP A 133 30.84 24.33 4.20
C ASP A 133 29.49 24.88 4.74
N GLY A 134 28.36 24.38 4.21
CA GLY A 134 27.01 24.80 4.57
C GLY A 134 26.45 25.92 3.70
N THR A 135 27.22 26.46 2.76
CA THR A 135 26.77 27.51 1.83
C THR A 135 25.60 26.99 1.00
N LYS A 136 24.54 27.80 0.85
CA LYS A 136 23.36 27.47 0.05
C LYS A 136 23.36 28.29 -1.23
N ALA A 137 23.04 27.66 -2.35
CA ALA A 137 22.90 28.32 -3.63
C ALA A 137 21.71 27.74 -4.40
N GLU A 138 21.26 28.48 -5.41
CA GLU A 138 20.25 28.03 -6.36
C GLU A 138 20.76 28.30 -7.77
N VAL A 139 20.54 27.36 -8.68
CA VAL A 139 20.89 27.50 -10.09
C VAL A 139 19.73 27.07 -10.95
N GLY A 140 19.60 27.69 -12.13
CA GLY A 140 18.65 27.24 -13.14
C GLY A 140 18.99 25.85 -13.67
N ILE A 141 18.00 25.15 -14.21
CA ILE A 141 18.13 23.76 -14.65
C ILE A 141 19.19 23.59 -15.74
N GLU A 142 19.27 24.52 -16.70
CA GLU A 142 20.28 24.50 -17.77
C GLU A 142 21.71 24.57 -17.20
N LYS A 143 21.91 25.39 -16.16
CA LYS A 143 23.20 25.50 -15.48
C LYS A 143 23.52 24.22 -14.71
N TRP A 144 22.54 23.63 -14.03
CA TRP A 144 22.72 22.34 -13.34
C TRP A 144 23.10 21.22 -14.32
N GLU A 145 22.44 21.14 -15.47
CA GLU A 145 22.74 20.14 -16.50
C GLU A 145 24.16 20.30 -17.05
N ALA A 146 24.61 21.53 -17.25
CA ALA A 146 25.96 21.85 -17.72
C ALA A 146 27.08 21.62 -16.68
N MET A 147 26.76 21.48 -15.39
CA MET A 147 27.76 21.21 -14.35
C MET A 147 28.35 19.80 -14.47
N GLU A 148 29.66 19.69 -14.24
CA GLU A 148 30.40 18.45 -14.25
C GLU A 148 30.00 17.54 -13.07
N LEU A 149 30.15 16.22 -13.24
CA LEU A 149 29.83 15.25 -12.19
C LEU A 149 30.63 15.50 -10.90
N CYS A 150 31.90 15.90 -11.02
CA CYS A 150 32.73 16.21 -9.86
C CYS A 150 32.25 17.44 -9.08
N GLU A 151 31.62 18.41 -9.75
CA GLU A 151 31.01 19.58 -9.09
C GLU A 151 29.75 19.18 -8.32
N LYS A 152 28.95 18.27 -8.89
CA LYS A 152 27.75 17.72 -8.26
C LYS A 152 28.10 16.86 -7.04
N ASP A 153 29.12 16.00 -7.15
CA ASP A 153 29.61 15.12 -6.08
C ASP A 153 30.29 15.89 -4.92
N ALA A 154 30.77 17.11 -5.20
CA ALA A 154 31.33 17.99 -4.18
C ALA A 154 30.25 18.57 -3.24
N LEU A 155 28.97 18.57 -3.65
CA LEU A 155 27.86 19.07 -2.85
C LEU A 155 27.59 18.16 -1.65
N LYS A 156 27.11 18.76 -0.56
CA LYS A 156 26.61 18.05 0.61
C LYS A 156 25.21 17.49 0.38
N ASN A 157 24.34 18.29 -0.24
CA ASN A 157 22.99 17.91 -0.60
C ASN A 157 22.49 18.82 -1.73
N TRP A 158 21.55 18.34 -2.52
CA TRP A 158 20.87 19.13 -3.53
C TRP A 158 19.46 18.59 -3.77
N ARG A 159 18.57 19.43 -4.30
CA ARG A 159 17.20 19.04 -4.67
C ARG A 159 16.70 19.85 -5.86
N TYR A 160 15.93 19.22 -6.73
CA TYR A 160 15.22 19.92 -7.80
C TYR A 160 14.18 20.87 -7.22
N LEU A 161 13.99 21.98 -7.92
CA LEU A 161 13.02 23.01 -7.59
C LEU A 161 11.94 23.06 -8.67
N TYR A 162 10.71 23.07 -8.19
CA TYR A 162 9.50 23.17 -8.98
C TYR A 162 8.80 24.47 -8.61
N ALA A 163 8.22 25.15 -9.60
CA ALA A 163 7.60 26.45 -9.36
C ALA A 163 6.45 26.27 -8.35
N PRO A 164 6.45 26.98 -7.21
CA PRO A 164 5.43 26.81 -6.19
C PRO A 164 4.02 27.13 -6.68
N GLU A 165 3.87 28.12 -7.58
CA GLU A 165 2.58 28.43 -8.21
C GLU A 165 2.05 27.21 -8.98
N ARG A 166 2.94 26.38 -9.53
CA ARG A 166 2.55 25.14 -10.20
C ARG A 166 2.14 24.05 -9.22
N THR A 167 2.67 23.97 -8.00
CA THR A 167 2.35 22.85 -7.09
C THR A 167 0.88 22.85 -6.65
N GLU A 168 0.35 24.02 -6.26
CA GLU A 168 -1.10 24.15 -5.94
C GLU A 168 -1.97 24.00 -7.19
N GLU A 169 -1.53 24.53 -8.34
CA GLU A 169 -2.18 24.29 -9.63
C GLU A 169 -2.17 22.80 -10.00
N TRP A 170 -1.14 22.04 -9.60
CA TRP A 170 -0.99 20.61 -9.84
C TRP A 170 -1.90 19.77 -8.96
N GLU A 171 -2.04 20.12 -7.68
CA GLU A 171 -3.02 19.48 -6.80
C GLU A 171 -4.44 19.67 -7.34
N GLN A 172 -4.79 20.89 -7.75
CA GLN A 172 -6.08 21.17 -8.38
C GLN A 172 -6.24 20.44 -9.72
N TYR A 173 -5.20 20.43 -10.54
CA TYR A 173 -5.18 19.73 -11.82
C TYR A 173 -5.44 18.23 -11.61
N TYR A 174 -4.68 17.60 -10.71
CA TYR A 174 -4.82 16.17 -10.44
C TYR A 174 -6.19 15.85 -9.85
N SER A 175 -6.69 16.63 -8.89
CA SER A 175 -8.05 16.47 -8.35
C SER A 175 -9.13 16.54 -9.44
N ASN A 176 -8.98 17.46 -10.40
CA ASN A 176 -9.88 17.56 -11.56
C ASN A 176 -9.78 16.34 -12.47
N ARG A 177 -8.57 15.84 -12.75
CA ARG A 177 -8.36 14.63 -13.57
C ARG A 177 -8.88 13.37 -12.89
N PHE A 178 -8.64 13.22 -11.58
CA PHE A 178 -9.21 12.16 -10.77
C PHE A 178 -10.74 12.15 -10.87
N SER A 179 -11.39 13.31 -10.74
CA SER A 179 -12.84 13.46 -10.89
C SER A 179 -13.33 13.04 -12.28
N GLN A 180 -12.62 13.42 -13.34
CA GLN A 180 -12.96 13.02 -14.71
C GLN A 180 -12.82 11.51 -14.94
N TRP A 181 -11.80 10.87 -14.37
CA TRP A 181 -11.67 9.42 -14.43
C TRP A 181 -12.73 8.71 -13.59
N LYS A 182 -13.07 9.28 -12.42
CA LYS A 182 -14.15 8.79 -11.55
C LYS A 182 -15.51 8.78 -12.26
N GLU A 183 -15.79 9.75 -13.13
CA GLU A 183 -17.01 9.79 -13.96
C GLU A 183 -17.04 8.69 -15.04
N GLN A 184 -15.87 8.25 -15.51
CA GLN A 184 -15.72 7.20 -16.53
C GLN A 184 -15.58 5.79 -15.94
N ALA A 185 -15.39 5.69 -14.63
CA ALA A 185 -15.05 4.45 -13.97
C ALA A 185 -16.26 3.53 -13.72
N PHE A 186 -15.99 2.22 -13.78
CA PHE A 186 -16.92 1.20 -13.35
C PHE A 186 -16.87 1.06 -11.82
N SER A 187 -18.01 1.23 -11.15
CA SER A 187 -18.09 1.08 -9.70
C SER A 187 -17.94 -0.39 -9.29
N TYR A 188 -17.08 -0.66 -8.31
CA TYR A 188 -16.83 -1.96 -7.73
C TYR A 188 -16.96 -1.88 -6.20
N MET A 189 -17.36 -3.00 -5.58
CA MET A 189 -17.15 -3.16 -4.14
C MET A 189 -15.67 -3.48 -3.90
N GLU A 190 -15.16 -3.06 -2.73
CA GLU A 190 -13.79 -3.36 -2.31
C GLU A 190 -13.48 -4.86 -2.43
N GLN A 191 -14.40 -5.70 -1.94
CA GLN A 191 -14.28 -7.17 -1.94
C GLN A 191 -14.21 -7.77 -3.36
N ASP A 192 -15.02 -7.26 -4.30
CA ASP A 192 -15.03 -7.74 -5.68
C ASP A 192 -13.68 -7.46 -6.37
N LEU A 193 -13.08 -6.31 -6.06
CA LEU A 193 -11.77 -5.95 -6.59
C LEU A 193 -10.65 -6.79 -5.94
N GLU A 194 -10.73 -7.02 -4.63
CA GLU A 194 -9.81 -7.90 -3.90
C GLU A 194 -9.85 -9.33 -4.43
N GLU A 195 -11.04 -9.88 -4.65
CA GLU A 195 -11.23 -11.22 -5.23
C GLU A 195 -10.62 -11.29 -6.64
N ARG A 196 -10.88 -10.29 -7.48
CA ARG A 196 -10.29 -10.23 -8.83
C ARG A 196 -8.77 -10.23 -8.78
N LEU A 197 -8.17 -9.37 -7.95
CA LEU A 197 -6.72 -9.28 -7.80
C LEU A 197 -6.14 -10.59 -7.25
N ASN A 198 -6.82 -11.19 -6.29
CA ASN A 198 -6.38 -12.43 -5.68
C ASN A 198 -6.49 -13.62 -6.61
N MET A 199 -7.53 -13.70 -7.45
CA MET A 199 -7.69 -14.72 -8.45
C MET A 199 -6.47 -14.76 -9.38
N GLU A 200 -6.01 -13.60 -9.84
CA GLU A 200 -4.81 -13.52 -10.67
C GLU A 200 -3.55 -13.95 -9.91
N TYR A 201 -3.40 -13.50 -8.66
CA TYR A 201 -2.28 -13.92 -7.81
C TYR A 201 -2.30 -15.42 -7.49
N MET A 202 -3.49 -16.02 -7.28
CA MET A 202 -3.68 -17.44 -7.06
C MET A 202 -3.31 -18.26 -8.28
N LEU A 203 -3.68 -17.80 -9.48
CA LEU A 203 -3.35 -18.50 -10.74
C LEU A 203 -1.84 -18.55 -11.03
N GLU A 204 -1.05 -17.67 -10.42
CA GLU A 204 0.42 -17.74 -10.48
C GLU A 204 1.02 -18.75 -9.49
N ALA A 205 0.22 -19.41 -8.65
CA ALA A 205 0.71 -20.41 -7.70
C ALA A 205 1.16 -21.69 -8.41
N GLN A 206 2.11 -22.40 -7.80
CA GLN A 206 2.54 -23.72 -8.27
C GLN A 206 1.41 -24.74 -8.18
N ASN A 207 0.58 -24.67 -7.14
CA ASN A 207 -0.57 -25.53 -6.93
C ASN A 207 -1.81 -24.67 -6.61
N PRO A 208 -2.44 -24.05 -7.61
CA PRO A 208 -3.54 -23.11 -7.38
C PRO A 208 -4.78 -23.81 -6.85
N ASP A 209 -5.49 -23.13 -5.95
CA ASP A 209 -6.82 -23.50 -5.47
C ASP A 209 -7.73 -22.27 -5.55
N THR A 210 -8.54 -22.18 -6.60
CA THR A 210 -9.33 -20.98 -6.92
C THR A 210 -10.52 -20.77 -5.98
N ASP A 211 -10.81 -21.71 -5.08
CA ASP A 211 -11.85 -21.57 -4.06
C ASP A 211 -11.29 -20.89 -2.79
N MET A 212 -10.01 -20.54 -2.77
CA MET A 212 -9.31 -19.93 -1.64
C MET A 212 -8.64 -18.61 -2.02
N TYR A 213 -8.27 -17.83 -1.00
CA TYR A 213 -7.50 -16.60 -1.17
C TYR A 213 -6.02 -16.85 -0.89
N ARG A 214 -5.16 -16.64 -1.90
CA ARG A 214 -3.71 -16.74 -1.76
C ARG A 214 -3.21 -15.61 -0.86
N ILE A 215 -2.32 -15.90 0.06
CA ILE A 215 -1.69 -14.90 0.94
C ILE A 215 -0.16 -15.05 0.96
N PRO A 216 0.59 -13.96 1.17
CA PRO A 216 2.03 -14.02 1.31
C PRO A 216 2.49 -14.79 2.55
N LEU A 217 3.73 -15.30 2.51
CA LEU A 217 4.37 -16.01 3.61
C LEU A 217 4.36 -15.21 4.92
N GLY A 218 4.61 -13.89 4.86
CA GLY A 218 4.61 -13.05 6.04
C GLY A 218 3.22 -12.87 6.64
N ALA A 219 2.17 -12.75 5.81
CA ALA A 219 0.78 -12.75 6.27
C ALA A 219 0.41 -14.06 6.95
N ALA A 220 0.73 -15.19 6.32
CA ALA A 220 0.51 -16.54 6.87
C ALA A 220 1.14 -16.71 8.26
N LYS A 221 2.40 -16.28 8.40
CA LYS A 221 3.10 -16.28 9.70
C LYS A 221 2.38 -15.46 10.74
N GLN A 222 2.02 -14.22 10.42
CA GLN A 222 1.37 -13.33 11.37
C GLN A 222 -0.01 -13.85 11.79
N ILE A 223 -0.80 -14.38 10.86
CA ILE A 223 -2.12 -14.95 11.17
C ILE A 223 -1.99 -16.11 12.15
N LEU A 224 -1.07 -17.07 11.88
CA LEU A 224 -0.86 -18.21 12.76
C LEU A 224 -0.30 -17.82 14.14
N LEU A 225 0.68 -16.90 14.18
CA LEU A 225 1.30 -16.47 15.44
C LEU A 225 0.32 -15.73 16.37
N ASN A 226 -0.62 -14.98 15.81
CA ASN A 226 -1.61 -14.22 16.57
C ASN A 226 -2.90 -15.00 16.81
N GLY A 227 -3.04 -16.22 16.25
CA GLY A 227 -4.27 -17.00 16.32
C GLY A 227 -5.43 -16.32 15.59
N ASP A 228 -5.15 -15.57 14.51
CA ASP A 228 -6.15 -14.82 13.76
C ASP A 228 -7.00 -15.73 12.86
N GLY A 229 -6.61 -16.98 12.61
CA GLY A 229 -7.41 -17.92 11.83
C GLY A 229 -6.59 -19.10 11.31
N PRO A 230 -7.26 -20.09 10.69
CA PRO A 230 -6.57 -21.17 10.00
C PRO A 230 -5.86 -20.65 8.75
N VAL A 231 -4.72 -21.26 8.42
CA VAL A 231 -3.96 -21.00 7.21
C VAL A 231 -3.68 -22.33 6.55
N TYR A 232 -3.76 -22.36 5.22
CA TYR A 232 -3.58 -23.55 4.41
C TYR A 232 -2.32 -23.43 3.58
N ARG A 233 -1.65 -24.56 3.34
CA ARG A 233 -0.54 -24.66 2.40
C ARG A 233 -1.04 -25.25 1.09
N LEU A 234 -0.66 -24.62 -0.01
CA LEU A 234 -1.03 -25.06 -1.36
C LEU A 234 -0.07 -26.17 -1.82
N LEU A 235 -0.58 -27.40 -1.92
CA LEU A 235 0.20 -28.59 -2.26
C LEU A 235 -0.32 -29.29 -3.52
N PRO A 236 0.50 -30.13 -4.17
CA PRO A 236 0.07 -30.88 -5.35
C PRO A 236 -1.16 -31.78 -5.11
N GLY A 237 -1.38 -32.22 -3.86
CA GLY A 237 -2.51 -33.06 -3.46
C GLY A 237 -3.77 -32.29 -3.02
N GLY A 238 -3.75 -30.96 -3.09
CA GLY A 238 -4.79 -30.08 -2.55
C GLY A 238 -4.31 -29.27 -1.34
N ALA A 239 -5.08 -28.24 -0.98
CA ALA A 239 -4.75 -27.39 0.15
C ALA A 239 -4.86 -28.15 1.49
N GLU A 240 -3.83 -28.05 2.34
CA GLU A 240 -3.81 -28.66 3.66
C GLU A 240 -3.70 -27.62 4.76
N GLU A 241 -4.52 -27.73 5.80
CA GLU A 241 -4.47 -26.81 6.94
C GLU A 241 -3.16 -26.96 7.73
N LEU A 242 -2.54 -25.83 8.06
CA LEU A 242 -1.32 -25.77 8.85
C LEU A 242 -1.63 -25.71 10.34
N ALA A 243 -1.22 -26.74 11.06
CA ALA A 243 -1.18 -26.68 12.51
C ALA A 243 -0.14 -25.64 12.98
N PRO A 244 -0.51 -24.64 13.82
CA PRO A 244 0.39 -23.56 14.23
C PRO A 244 1.69 -24.05 14.88
N VAL A 245 1.60 -25.09 15.72
CA VAL A 245 2.77 -25.70 16.39
C VAL A 245 3.73 -26.31 15.38
N THR A 246 3.20 -26.99 14.36
CA THR A 246 4.02 -27.63 13.32
C THR A 246 4.75 -26.58 12.50
N ALA A 247 4.07 -25.50 12.11
CA ALA A 247 4.65 -24.41 11.33
C ALA A 247 5.90 -23.79 12.00
N ILE A 248 5.87 -23.66 13.33
CA ILE A 248 6.98 -23.06 14.11
C ILE A 248 8.09 -24.07 14.40
N THR A 249 7.75 -25.32 14.75
CA THR A 249 8.71 -26.30 15.28
C THR A 249 9.49 -27.06 14.21
N THR A 250 8.93 -27.20 13.00
CA THR A 250 9.50 -28.05 11.95
C THR A 250 10.21 -27.28 10.84
N GLY A 251 10.28 -25.95 10.93
CA GLY A 251 10.90 -25.13 9.90
C GLY A 251 10.18 -25.17 8.55
N LEU A 252 8.87 -25.47 8.55
CA LEU A 252 8.02 -25.56 7.34
C LEU A 252 8.15 -24.35 6.40
N TRP A 253 8.46 -23.17 6.96
CA TRP A 253 8.73 -21.95 6.20
C TRP A 253 9.92 -22.03 5.23
N TYR A 254 10.80 -23.02 5.41
CA TYR A 254 12.02 -23.23 4.63
C TYR A 254 11.98 -24.51 3.79
N MET A 255 10.85 -25.21 3.78
CA MET A 255 10.64 -26.41 2.96
C MET A 255 10.13 -26.06 1.56
N GLU A 256 9.97 -27.07 0.70
CA GLU A 256 9.30 -26.94 -0.60
C GLU A 256 7.82 -26.57 -0.43
N TYR A 257 7.23 -25.93 -1.46
CA TYR A 257 5.84 -25.45 -1.49
C TYR A 257 5.54 -24.36 -0.43
N ARG A 258 6.04 -23.15 -0.68
CA ARG A 258 5.93 -21.97 0.22
C ARG A 258 4.80 -21.04 -0.18
N GLU A 259 3.67 -21.62 -0.57
CA GLU A 259 2.49 -20.89 -1.00
C GLU A 259 1.35 -21.20 -0.06
N PHE A 260 0.66 -20.15 0.38
CA PHE A 260 -0.30 -20.21 1.47
C PHE A 260 -1.61 -19.57 1.06
N ALA A 261 -2.69 -20.00 1.70
CA ALA A 261 -4.02 -19.49 1.44
C ALA A 261 -4.88 -19.47 2.70
N VAL A 262 -6.00 -18.77 2.62
CA VAL A 262 -7.10 -18.80 3.59
C VAL A 262 -8.40 -19.09 2.85
N THR A 263 -9.36 -19.74 3.50
CA THR A 263 -10.69 -19.91 2.91
C THR A 263 -11.47 -18.59 2.96
N PRO A 264 -12.49 -18.40 2.11
CA PRO A 264 -13.34 -17.20 2.12
C PRO A 264 -13.96 -16.91 3.51
N GLU A 265 -14.37 -17.95 4.24
CA GLU A 265 -14.97 -17.81 5.58
C GLU A 265 -13.99 -17.29 6.63
N ASN A 266 -12.69 -17.41 6.36
CA ASN A 266 -11.61 -17.05 7.28
C ASN A 266 -10.95 -15.70 6.94
N LEU A 267 -11.46 -14.95 5.95
CA LEU A 267 -10.96 -13.62 5.58
C LEU A 267 -10.95 -12.62 6.74
N GLY A 268 -11.84 -12.78 7.72
CA GLY A 268 -11.83 -11.95 8.93
C GLY A 268 -10.52 -12.03 9.74
N GLY A 269 -9.70 -13.10 9.56
CA GLY A 269 -8.35 -13.17 10.10
C GLY A 269 -7.36 -12.25 9.37
N VAL A 270 -7.50 -12.12 8.06
CA VAL A 270 -6.73 -11.17 7.24
C VAL A 270 -7.09 -9.73 7.62
N ASP A 271 -8.38 -9.42 7.80
CA ASP A 271 -8.82 -8.08 8.22
C ASP A 271 -8.22 -7.67 9.58
N ARG A 272 -8.09 -8.61 10.52
CA ARG A 272 -7.43 -8.37 11.82
C ARG A 272 -5.94 -8.09 11.65
N LEU A 273 -5.26 -8.82 10.78
CA LEU A 273 -3.87 -8.55 10.43
C LEU A 273 -3.73 -7.16 9.81
N VAL A 274 -4.54 -6.84 8.80
CA VAL A 274 -4.54 -5.56 8.08
C VAL A 274 -4.69 -4.41 9.06
N ARG A 275 -5.73 -4.44 9.92
CA ARG A 275 -5.98 -3.43 10.96
C ARG A 275 -4.79 -3.24 11.89
N ARG A 276 -4.20 -4.34 12.36
CA ARG A 276 -3.07 -4.31 13.30
C ARG A 276 -1.83 -3.70 12.66
N GLU A 277 -1.51 -4.07 11.42
CA GLU A 277 -0.32 -3.58 10.73
C GLU A 277 -0.48 -2.14 10.27
N THR A 278 -1.65 -1.74 9.79
CA THR A 278 -1.92 -0.35 9.41
C THR A 278 -1.89 0.56 10.62
N ASP A 279 -2.48 0.17 11.75
CA ASP A 279 -2.36 0.91 13.01
C ASP A 279 -0.89 1.05 13.43
N ARG A 280 -0.12 -0.04 13.42
CA ARG A 280 1.31 -0.03 13.77
C ARG A 280 2.12 0.91 12.86
N LEU A 281 1.92 0.82 11.54
CA LEU A 281 2.70 1.55 10.54
C LEU A 281 2.36 3.02 10.45
N THR A 282 1.10 3.38 10.72
CA THR A 282 0.63 4.77 10.77
C THR A 282 0.81 5.43 12.15
N GLY A 283 1.50 4.76 13.08
CA GLY A 283 1.84 5.31 14.40
C GLY A 283 0.71 5.25 15.45
N ARG A 284 -0.34 4.47 15.19
CA ARG A 284 -1.43 4.21 16.14
C ARG A 284 -1.06 3.02 17.01
N ILE A 285 -0.60 3.30 18.22
CA ILE A 285 -0.40 2.26 19.22
C ILE A 285 -1.79 1.83 19.72
N PRO A 286 -2.17 0.53 19.65
CA PRO A 286 -3.38 0.06 20.29
C PRO A 286 -3.32 0.40 21.78
N ARG A 287 -4.31 1.13 22.30
CA ARG A 287 -4.45 1.25 23.75
C ARG A 287 -4.63 -0.17 24.30
N PRO A 288 -3.85 -0.59 25.32
CA PRO A 288 -4.09 -1.88 25.96
C PRO A 288 -5.56 -1.93 26.36
N LYS A 289 -6.28 -2.99 25.96
CA LYS A 289 -7.64 -3.22 26.46
C LYS A 289 -7.57 -3.14 27.98
N GLU A 290 -8.24 -2.15 28.58
CA GLU A 290 -8.46 -2.12 30.01
C GLU A 290 -9.04 -3.49 30.38
N ARG A 291 -8.28 -4.25 31.17
CA ARG A 291 -8.79 -5.51 31.70
C ARG A 291 -10.02 -5.11 32.52
N PRO A 292 -11.19 -5.74 32.29
CA PRO A 292 -12.34 -5.44 33.12
C PRO A 292 -11.93 -5.70 34.57
N ASP A 293 -12.12 -4.68 35.41
CA ASP A 293 -11.84 -4.76 36.84
C ASP A 293 -12.43 -6.06 37.36
N ARG A 294 -11.55 -6.94 37.85
CA ARG A 294 -11.97 -8.06 38.69
C ARG A 294 -12.60 -7.43 39.92
N LYS A 295 -13.92 -7.23 39.90
CA LYS A 295 -14.71 -7.05 41.11
C LYS A 295 -14.46 -8.29 41.95
N HIS A 296 -13.59 -8.14 42.94
CA HIS A 296 -13.50 -9.08 44.04
C HIS A 296 -14.85 -9.03 44.77
N GLU A 297 -15.76 -9.94 44.42
CA GLU A 297 -16.87 -10.32 45.29
C GLU A 297 -16.26 -11.00 46.51
N ASN A 298 -15.91 -10.19 47.52
CA ASN A 298 -15.78 -10.67 48.88
C ASN A 298 -17.19 -10.99 49.39
N GLU A 299 -17.70 -12.18 49.05
CA GLU A 299 -18.78 -12.79 49.79
C GLU A 299 -18.30 -13.04 51.23
N GLY A 300 -18.69 -12.14 52.13
CA GLY A 300 -18.49 -12.27 53.56
C GLY A 300 -19.20 -13.51 54.10
N LYS A 301 -18.49 -14.63 54.19
CA LYS A 301 -18.89 -15.76 55.05
C LYS A 301 -18.69 -15.37 56.52
N CYS A 302 -19.64 -14.64 57.08
CA CYS A 302 -19.79 -14.51 58.53
C CYS A 302 -20.21 -15.87 59.10
N ARG A 303 -19.27 -16.59 59.74
CA ARG A 303 -19.60 -17.68 60.66
C ARG A 303 -19.95 -17.07 62.03
N PRO A 304 -21.10 -17.39 62.65
CA PRO A 304 -21.40 -16.92 63.99
C PRO A 304 -20.53 -17.64 65.03
N ARG A 305 -19.98 -16.88 66.00
CA ARG A 305 -19.31 -17.43 67.19
C ARG A 305 -20.36 -17.94 68.18
N PRO A 306 -20.10 -19.03 68.91
CA PRO A 306 -21.03 -19.55 69.92
C PRO A 306 -20.95 -18.70 71.19
N GLU A 307 -22.10 -18.28 71.69
CA GLU A 307 -22.23 -17.67 73.02
C GLU A 307 -22.24 -18.75 74.11
N ARG A 308 -21.67 -18.42 75.26
CA ARG A 308 -21.81 -19.15 76.54
C ARG A 308 -22.96 -18.55 77.33
#